data_AF-A0A1H3JF29-F1
#
_entry.id   AF-A0A1H3JF29-F1
#
_cell.length_a   1.000
_cell.length_b   1.000
_cell.length_c   1.000
_cell.angle_alpha   90.00
_cell.angle_beta   90.00
_cell.angle_gamma   90.00
#
_symmetry.space_group_name_H-M   'P 1'
#
loop_
_entity.id
_entity.type
_entity.pdbx_description
1 polymer ?
#
loop_
_entity_poly.entity_id
_entity_poly.type
_entity_poly.pdbx_seq_one_letter_code
_entity_poly.pdbx_strand_id
1 'polypeptide(L)'
;MRDEKQKRELELIGERFKFAYPETYALIEREFNCDSAYLVATQLEEYFPVTFQQMREETEDEFEGWVEQYEASLDPPMDEFDYLRPEI
;
A
#
# COMPACT_ATOMS: atom_id res chain seq x y z
N MET A 1 -8.18 -6.50 11.47
CA MET A 1 -6.92 -5.72 11.42
C MET A 1 -6.35 -5.98 10.05
N ARG A 2 -6.15 -4.95 9.22
CA ARG A 2 -5.59 -5.12 7.86
C ARG A 2 -4.10 -5.45 7.96
N ASP A 3 -3.62 -6.34 7.10
CA ASP A 3 -2.20 -6.70 7.02
C ASP A 3 -1.37 -5.58 6.34
N GLU A 4 -0.03 -5.71 6.36
CA GLU A 4 0.87 -4.66 5.86
C GLU A 4 0.70 -4.40 4.36
N LYS A 5 0.44 -5.47 3.58
CA LYS A 5 0.21 -5.37 2.14
C LYS A 5 -1.09 -4.62 1.85
N GLN A 6 -2.17 -4.97 2.54
CA GLN A 6 -3.47 -4.30 2.42
C GLN A 6 -3.39 -2.82 2.82
N LYS A 7 -2.64 -2.48 3.88
CA LYS A 7 -2.43 -1.08 4.25
C LYS A 7 -1.71 -0.32 3.14
N ARG A 8 -0.66 -0.92 2.57
CA ARG A 8 0.11 -0.28 1.51
C ARG A 8 -0.70 -0.09 0.22
N GLU A 9 -1.49 -1.09 -0.17
CA GLU A 9 -2.41 -1.00 -1.31
C GLU A 9 -3.35 0.22 -1.15
N LEU A 10 -3.96 0.37 0.03
CA LEU A 10 -4.88 1.47 0.31
C LEU A 10 -4.17 2.83 0.39
N GLU A 11 -2.95 2.89 0.89
CA GLU A 11 -2.15 4.12 0.86
C GLU A 11 -1.90 4.57 -0.58
N LEU A 12 -1.46 3.67 -1.46
CA LEU A 12 -1.22 3.96 -2.87
C LEU A 12 -2.50 4.44 -3.56
N ILE A 13 -3.62 3.76 -3.33
CA ILE A 13 -4.94 4.17 -3.86
C ILE A 13 -5.31 5.57 -3.36
N GLY A 14 -5.12 5.84 -2.07
CA GLY A 14 -5.45 7.14 -1.48
C GLY A 14 -4.55 8.27 -2.01
N GLU A 15 -3.27 8.00 -2.20
CA GLU A 15 -2.30 8.93 -2.81
C GLU A 15 -2.64 9.21 -4.27
N ARG A 16 -2.98 8.16 -5.02
CA ARG A 16 -3.44 8.28 -6.41
C ARG A 16 -4.70 9.11 -6.52
N PHE A 17 -5.66 8.86 -5.63
CA PHE A 17 -6.90 9.64 -5.57
C PHE A 17 -6.64 11.10 -5.20
N LYS A 18 -5.73 11.36 -4.24
CA LYS A 18 -5.30 12.72 -3.88
C LYS A 18 -4.71 13.47 -5.07
N PHE A 19 -3.91 12.79 -5.88
CA PHE A 19 -3.29 13.37 -7.07
C PHE A 19 -4.33 13.65 -8.17
N ALA A 20 -5.23 12.70 -8.43
CA ALA A 20 -6.24 12.82 -9.49
C ALA A 20 -7.38 13.79 -9.13
N TYR A 21 -7.81 13.82 -7.87
CA TYR A 21 -8.98 14.56 -7.38
C TYR A 21 -8.69 15.29 -6.06
N PRO A 22 -7.77 16.28 -6.04
CA PRO A 22 -7.31 16.91 -4.80
C PRO A 22 -8.43 17.61 -4.00
N GLU A 23 -9.39 18.23 -4.70
CA GLU A 23 -10.51 18.93 -4.06
C GLU A 23 -11.48 17.93 -3.39
N THR A 24 -11.79 16.83 -4.08
CA THR A 24 -12.64 15.76 -3.55
C THR A 24 -11.96 15.04 -2.39
N TYR A 25 -10.65 14.80 -2.49
CA TYR A 25 -9.84 14.25 -1.40
C TYR A 25 -9.98 15.11 -0.14
N ALA A 26 -9.74 16.42 -0.25
CA ALA A 26 -9.82 17.34 0.88
C ALA A 26 -11.23 17.42 1.48
N LEU A 27 -12.28 17.28 0.65
CA LEU A 27 -13.66 17.19 1.13
C LEU A 27 -13.88 15.92 1.95
N ILE A 28 -13.50 14.76 1.43
CA ILE A 28 -13.66 13.47 2.15
C ILE A 28 -12.84 13.48 3.45
N GLU A 29 -11.61 13.99 3.40
CA GLU A 29 -10.73 14.17 4.56
C GLU A 29 -11.45 14.92 5.70
N ARG A 30 -12.09 16.04 5.36
CA ARG A 30 -12.82 16.88 6.33
C ARG A 30 -14.14 16.28 6.80
N GLU A 31 -14.96 15.79 5.88
CA GLU A 31 -16.33 15.32 6.20
C GLU A 31 -16.30 14.02 7.01
N PHE A 32 -15.34 13.13 6.72
CA PHE A 32 -15.19 11.84 7.40
C PHE A 32 -14.11 11.86 8.48
N ASN A 33 -13.49 13.02 8.74
CA ASN A 33 -12.40 13.20 9.71
C ASN A 33 -11.29 12.14 9.55
N CYS A 34 -10.89 11.92 8.30
CA CYS A 34 -9.77 11.05 7.92
C CYS A 34 -8.52 11.91 7.84
N ASP A 35 -7.38 11.48 8.37
CA ASP A 35 -6.13 12.26 8.38
C ASP A 35 -5.00 11.63 7.56
N SER A 36 -5.32 10.56 6.80
CA SER A 36 -4.36 9.81 6.01
C SER A 36 -4.97 9.28 4.72
N ALA A 37 -4.11 9.07 3.72
CA ALA A 37 -4.48 8.51 2.42
C ALA A 37 -5.14 7.12 2.56
N TYR A 38 -4.61 6.29 3.47
CA TYR A 38 -5.20 5.00 3.86
C TYR A 38 -6.67 5.12 4.31
N LEU A 39 -6.97 6.08 5.18
CA LEU A 39 -8.34 6.26 5.69
C LEU A 39 -9.27 6.77 4.59
N VAL A 40 -8.80 7.70 3.75
CA VAL A 40 -9.57 8.19 2.60
C VAL A 40 -9.86 7.05 1.62
N ALA A 41 -8.88 6.21 1.30
CA ALA A 41 -9.09 5.04 0.45
C ALA A 41 -10.09 4.04 1.05
N THR A 42 -10.09 3.88 2.38
CA THR A 42 -11.10 3.06 3.07
C THR A 42 -12.51 3.64 2.89
N GLN A 43 -12.68 4.97 2.95
CA GLN A 43 -13.97 5.60 2.66
C GLN A 43 -14.37 5.46 1.19
N LEU A 44 -13.41 5.51 0.26
CA LEU A 44 -13.68 5.28 -1.16
C LEU A 44 -14.15 3.85 -1.42
N GLU A 45 -13.54 2.85 -0.79
CA GLU A 45 -13.95 1.44 -0.87
C GLU A 45 -15.43 1.27 -0.47
N GLU A 46 -15.85 1.94 0.60
CA GLU A 46 -17.20 1.84 1.16
C GLU A 46 -18.25 2.64 0.36
N TYR A 47 -17.96 3.90 0.04
CA TYR A 47 -18.96 4.82 -0.53
C TYR A 47 -18.85 5.02 -2.04
N PHE A 48 -17.68 4.75 -2.63
CA PHE A 48 -17.38 4.99 -4.04
C PHE A 48 -16.67 3.80 -4.69
N PRO A 49 -17.24 2.59 -4.65
CA PRO A 49 -16.56 1.35 -5.02
C PRO A 49 -16.06 1.32 -6.48
N VAL A 50 -16.76 1.99 -7.39
CA VAL A 50 -16.35 2.10 -8.80
C VAL A 50 -15.07 2.94 -8.93
N THR A 51 -15.01 4.08 -8.24
CA THR A 51 -13.82 4.93 -8.22
C THR A 51 -12.67 4.23 -7.52
N PHE A 52 -12.94 3.53 -6.42
CA PHE A 52 -11.95 2.72 -5.73
C PHE A 52 -11.32 1.67 -6.66
N GLN A 53 -12.15 0.92 -7.39
CA GLN A 53 -11.67 -0.09 -8.33
C GLN A 53 -10.83 0.50 -9.46
N GLN A 54 -11.23 1.66 -10.00
CA GLN A 54 -10.44 2.36 -11.00
C GLN A 54 -9.07 2.78 -10.45
N MET A 55 -9.03 3.40 -9.26
CA MET A 55 -7.76 3.82 -8.66
C MET A 55 -6.87 2.62 -8.35
N ARG A 56 -7.45 1.49 -7.93
CA ARG A 56 -6.75 0.23 -7.69
C ARG A 56 -6.05 -0.28 -8.94
N GLU A 57 -6.76 -0.34 -10.06
CA GLU A 57 -6.21 -0.72 -11.37
C GLU A 57 -5.07 0.23 -11.81
N GLU A 58 -5.20 1.54 -11.55
CA GLU A 58 -4.15 2.50 -11.88
C GLU A 58 -2.88 2.38 -11.00
N THR A 59 -2.99 1.74 -9.83
CA THR A 59 -1.88 1.56 -8.88
C THR A 59 -1.32 0.13 -8.84
N GLU A 60 -1.86 -0.78 -9.65
CA GLU A 60 -1.53 -2.21 -9.61
C GLU A 60 -0.04 -2.48 -9.83
N ASP A 61 0.54 -1.95 -10.91
CA ASP A 61 1.97 -2.12 -11.22
C ASP A 61 2.90 -1.62 -10.09
N GLU A 62 2.55 -0.49 -9.47
CA GLU A 62 3.34 0.09 -8.37
C GLU A 62 3.22 -0.76 -7.10
N PHE A 63 2.02 -1.26 -6.83
CA PHE A 63 1.78 -2.15 -5.69
C PHE A 63 2.52 -3.47 -5.86
N GLU A 64 2.47 -4.09 -7.04
CA GLU A 64 3.20 -5.33 -7.35
C GLU A 64 4.71 -5.13 -7.20
N GLY A 65 5.26 -4.06 -7.76
CA GLY A 65 6.69 -3.73 -7.62
C GLY A 65 7.12 -3.52 -6.17
N TRP A 66 6.25 -2.96 -5.32
CA TRP A 66 6.51 -2.86 -3.89
C TRP A 66 6.43 -4.23 -3.19
N VAL A 67 5.45 -5.07 -3.52
CA VAL A 67 5.28 -6.40 -2.92
C VAL A 67 6.52 -7.26 -3.19
N GLU A 68 7.06 -7.26 -4.41
CA GLU A 68 8.28 -7.98 -4.76
C GLU A 68 9.48 -7.54 -3.89
N GLN A 69 9.66 -6.23 -3.70
CA GLN A 69 10.72 -5.68 -2.86
C GLN A 69 10.52 -6.04 -1.39
N TYR A 70 9.28 -5.96 -0.91
CA TYR A 70 8.94 -6.29 0.47
C TYR A 70 9.22 -7.77 0.76
N GLU A 71 8.81 -8.68 -0.12
CA GLU A 71 9.09 -10.11 0.03
C GLU A 71 10.59 -10.42 -0.06
N ALA A 72 11.31 -9.80 -1.00
CA ALA A 72 12.76 -9.95 -1.08
C ALA A 72 13.50 -9.46 0.18
N SER A 73 12.93 -8.48 0.91
CA SER A 73 13.50 -7.98 2.17
C SER A 73 13.24 -8.90 3.36
N LEU A 74 12.20 -9.73 3.27
CA LEU A 74 11.84 -10.71 4.30
C LEU A 74 12.63 -12.01 4.17
N ASP A 75 13.15 -12.31 2.97
CA ASP A 75 14.05 -13.43 2.76
C ASP A 75 15.44 -13.05 3.31
N PRO A 76 15.90 -13.64 4.43
CA PRO A 76 17.23 -13.36 4.92
C PRO A 76 18.23 -13.80 3.84
N PRO A 77 19.31 -13.03 3.58
CA PRO A 77 20.38 -13.54 2.76
C PRO A 77 20.83 -14.86 3.39
N MET A 78 20.60 -15.97 2.67
CA MET A 78 21.21 -17.25 3.02
C MET A 78 22.70 -16.98 3.16
N ASP A 79 23.20 -17.06 4.40
CA ASP A 79 24.61 -16.85 4.70
C ASP A 79 25.36 -17.98 3.97
N GLU A 80 25.84 -17.72 2.75
CA GLU A 80 26.58 -18.70 1.93
C GLU A 80 27.91 -19.14 2.58
N PHE A 81 28.21 -18.68 3.81
CA PHE A 81 29.49 -18.83 4.48
C PHE A 81 29.48 -19.56 5.84
N ASP A 82 28.38 -20.19 6.26
CA ASP A 82 28.36 -20.89 7.56
C ASP A 82 28.93 -22.34 7.52
N TYR A 83 29.43 -22.81 6.36
CA TYR A 83 30.00 -24.16 6.21
C TYR A 83 31.51 -24.26 6.49
N LEU A 84 32.18 -23.17 6.87
CA LEU A 84 33.64 -23.14 7.09
C LEU A 84 34.04 -22.79 8.53
N ARG A 85 33.26 -23.17 9.55
CA ARG A 85 33.77 -23.17 10.92
C ARG A 85 34.47 -24.50 11.19
N PRO A 86 35.81 -24.60 11.13
CA PRO A 86 36.50 -25.76 11.66
C PRO A 86 36.22 -25.82 13.16
N GLU A 87 35.69 -26.94 13.63
CA GLU A 87 35.65 -27.26 15.05
C GLU A 87 37.11 -27.28 15.56
N ILE A 88 37.43 -26.37 16.49
CA ILE A 88 38.70 -26.36 17.23
C ILE A 88 38.48 -27.12 18.54
#